data_AF-A0AAD1RPB2-F1
#
_entry.id   AF-A0AAD1RPB2-F1
#
_cell.length_a   1.000
_cell.length_b   1.000
_cell.length_c   1.000
_cell.angle_alpha   90.00
_cell.angle_beta   90.00
_cell.angle_gamma   90.00
#
_symmetry.space_group_name_H-M   'P 1'
#
loop_
_entity.id
_entity.type
_entity.pdbx_description
1 polymer ?
#
loop_
_entity_poly.entity_id
_entity_poly.type
_entity_poly.pdbx_seq_one_letter_code
_entity_poly.pdbx_strand_id
1 'polypeptide(L)'
;SSKFKQIIEENWRVLRNDVTLPPIFQNPPMFCYKRNKNRRDLLVNTDPVHCYSKETSLQNLGCYRCLGCVTCGHMIPGKTFSHPHTGTIFHIRHRLTCTSDFVIYKLTCPCGLTYIGKTDLPLRERIRNHRSSIRTAYRDKKSELPVAKHFLELGHSLPSMKLMAIDQIPLPRRGGDRKKMLLQRELFWIRTLQTVYPNGLNEKYSLSVFL
;
A
#
# COMPACT_ATOMS: atom_id res chain seq x y z
N SER A 1 -22.44 13.81 -34.15
CA SER A 1 -23.73 14.47 -34.44
C SER A 1 -23.91 14.51 -35.93
N SER A 2 -24.91 13.80 -36.48
CA SER A 2 -25.18 13.73 -37.94
C SER A 2 -25.52 15.10 -38.53
N LYS A 3 -26.15 15.97 -37.73
CA LYS A 3 -26.55 17.33 -38.12
C LYS A 3 -25.39 18.23 -38.54
N PHE A 4 -24.23 18.10 -37.89
CA PHE A 4 -23.04 18.89 -38.24
C PHE A 4 -22.44 18.49 -39.59
N LYS A 5 -22.41 17.18 -39.88
CA LYS A 5 -21.97 16.66 -41.18
C LYS A 5 -22.87 17.18 -42.29
N GLN A 6 -24.18 17.11 -42.09
CA GLN A 6 -25.17 17.57 -43.06
C GLN A 6 -25.00 19.06 -43.40
N ILE A 7 -24.82 19.92 -42.39
CA ILE A 7 -24.59 21.36 -42.61
C ILE A 7 -23.32 21.61 -43.44
N ILE A 8 -22.22 20.90 -43.17
CA ILE A 8 -20.98 21.09 -43.94
C ILE A 8 -21.13 20.58 -45.38
N GLU A 9 -21.81 19.46 -45.60
CA GLU A 9 -22.06 18.92 -46.94
C GLU A 9 -22.94 19.86 -47.78
N GLU A 10 -24.02 20.40 -47.20
CA GLU A 10 -24.92 21.35 -47.85
C GLU A 10 -24.21 22.66 -48.22
N ASN A 11 -23.28 23.11 -47.39
CA ASN A 11 -22.57 24.38 -47.56
C ASN A 11 -21.17 24.23 -48.18
N TRP A 12 -20.80 23.03 -48.65
CA TRP A 12 -19.46 22.75 -49.18
C TRP A 12 -19.07 23.65 -50.36
N ARG A 13 -20.05 24.00 -51.21
CA ARG A 13 -19.82 24.90 -52.36
C ARG A 13 -19.34 26.28 -51.93
N VAL A 14 -19.85 26.79 -50.81
CA VAL A 14 -19.45 28.09 -50.26
C VAL A 14 -18.03 28.01 -49.71
N LEU A 15 -17.72 26.94 -48.97
CA LEU A 15 -16.39 26.71 -48.39
C LEU A 15 -15.30 26.48 -49.43
N ARG A 16 -15.64 25.87 -50.58
CA ARG A 16 -14.71 25.64 -51.70
C ARG A 16 -14.37 26.91 -52.48
N ASN A 17 -15.32 27.83 -52.58
CA ASN A 17 -15.18 29.06 -53.38
C ASN A 17 -14.59 30.22 -52.57
N ASP A 18 -14.29 30.01 -51.29
CA ASP A 18 -13.59 30.98 -50.46
C ASP A 18 -12.17 31.22 -51.01
N VAL A 19 -11.65 32.44 -50.88
CA VAL A 19 -10.34 32.83 -51.45
C VAL A 19 -9.17 32.36 -50.57
N THR A 20 -9.42 32.07 -49.30
CA THR A 20 -8.41 31.79 -48.27
C THR A 20 -8.33 30.32 -47.84
N LEU A 21 -9.43 29.58 -47.93
CA LEU A 21 -9.55 28.17 -47.55
C LEU A 21 -9.11 27.09 -48.59
N PRO A 22 -8.96 27.35 -49.90
CA PRO A 22 -8.58 26.33 -50.90
C PRO A 22 -7.25 25.60 -50.64
N PRO A 23 -6.21 26.21 -50.04
CA PRO A 23 -4.99 25.47 -49.68
C PRO A 23 -5.22 24.37 -48.63
N ILE A 24 -6.29 24.49 -47.83
CA ILE A 24 -6.57 23.64 -46.66
C ILE A 24 -7.65 22.60 -46.98
N PHE A 25 -8.66 22.95 -47.79
CA PHE A 25 -9.86 22.15 -48.04
C PHE A 25 -10.05 21.83 -49.53
N GLN A 26 -9.14 21.01 -50.09
CA GLN A 26 -9.23 20.57 -51.49
C GLN A 26 -10.30 19.49 -51.71
N ASN A 27 -10.53 18.64 -50.70
CA ASN A 27 -11.51 17.57 -50.70
C ASN A 27 -12.47 17.72 -49.50
N PRO A 28 -13.71 17.22 -49.58
CA PRO A 28 -14.62 17.21 -48.44
C PRO A 28 -13.97 16.55 -47.21
N PRO A 29 -14.12 17.13 -46.01
CA PRO A 29 -13.50 16.58 -44.80
C PRO A 29 -14.08 15.20 -44.47
N MET A 30 -13.21 14.29 -44.02
CA MET A 30 -13.66 13.01 -43.47
C MET A 30 -14.25 13.21 -42.08
N PHE A 31 -15.46 12.68 -41.86
CA PHE A 31 -16.14 12.75 -40.56
C PHE A 31 -15.91 11.48 -39.76
N CYS A 32 -15.20 11.60 -38.64
CA CYS A 32 -15.05 10.54 -37.65
C CYS A 32 -15.95 10.79 -36.45
N TYR A 33 -16.73 9.79 -36.04
CA TYR A 33 -17.57 9.87 -34.85
C TYR A 33 -16.95 9.09 -33.70
N LYS A 34 -16.74 9.76 -32.57
CA LYS A 34 -16.36 9.09 -31.33
C LYS A 34 -17.61 8.45 -30.73
N ARG A 35 -17.59 7.13 -30.51
CA ARG A 35 -18.63 6.45 -29.74
C ARG A 35 -18.62 6.93 -28.28
N ASN A 36 -19.78 7.02 -27.65
CA ASN A 36 -19.86 7.27 -26.21
C ASN A 36 -19.20 6.11 -25.46
N LYS A 37 -18.49 6.43 -24.36
CA LYS A 37 -17.92 5.40 -23.48
C LYS A 37 -19.07 4.62 -22.84
N ASN A 38 -19.09 3.30 -22.99
CA ASN A 38 -20.05 2.45 -22.29
C ASN A 38 -19.50 2.06 -20.90
N ARG A 39 -20.32 1.42 -20.05
CA ARG A 39 -19.86 0.97 -18.71
C ARG A 39 -18.64 0.07 -18.79
N ARG A 40 -18.52 -0.77 -19.83
CA ARG A 40 -17.33 -1.62 -20.03
C ARG A 40 -16.08 -0.77 -20.31
N ASP A 41 -16.16 0.29 -21.11
CA ASP A 41 -15.03 1.19 -21.37
C ASP A 41 -14.64 2.06 -20.17
N LEU A 42 -15.59 2.31 -19.27
CA LEU A 42 -15.36 3.01 -18.01
C LEU A 42 -14.75 2.09 -16.95
N LEU A 43 -15.08 0.80 -16.97
CA LEU A 43 -14.73 -0.18 -15.93
C LEU A 43 -13.59 -1.13 -16.31
N VAL A 44 -13.28 -1.30 -17.59
CA VAL A 44 -12.15 -2.13 -18.02
C VAL A 44 -10.86 -1.34 -17.84
N ASN A 45 -9.89 -1.96 -17.17
CA ASN A 45 -8.52 -1.49 -17.15
C ASN A 45 -8.01 -1.37 -18.58
N THR A 46 -7.73 -0.14 -19.04
CA THR A 46 -7.09 0.17 -20.33
C THR A 46 -5.67 -0.35 -20.45
N ASP A 47 -5.13 -0.95 -19.38
CA ASP A 47 -3.80 -1.53 -19.38
C ASP A 47 -3.88 -2.98 -19.85
N PRO A 48 -3.11 -3.39 -20.88
CA PRO A 48 -2.76 -4.77 -21.03
C PRO A 48 -1.86 -5.15 -19.85
N VAL A 49 -2.49 -5.62 -18.76
CA VAL A 49 -1.83 -6.12 -17.54
C VAL A 49 -0.76 -7.18 -17.89
N HIS A 50 -0.87 -7.79 -19.06
CA HIS A 50 -0.05 -8.91 -19.52
C HIS A 50 1.29 -8.56 -20.16
N CYS A 51 1.56 -7.31 -20.58
CA CYS A 51 2.80 -7.00 -21.33
C CYS A 51 3.91 -6.32 -20.53
N TYR A 52 3.73 -6.10 -19.22
CA TYR A 52 4.72 -5.43 -18.37
C TYR A 52 5.14 -6.22 -17.12
N SER A 53 4.93 -7.54 -17.07
CA SER A 53 5.57 -8.37 -16.04
C SER A 53 7.05 -8.54 -16.39
N LYS A 54 7.88 -7.54 -16.07
CA LYS A 54 9.31 -7.81 -15.89
C LYS A 54 9.49 -8.60 -14.58
N GLU A 55 9.99 -9.82 -14.77
CA GLU A 55 10.63 -10.72 -13.80
C GLU A 55 9.73 -11.40 -12.76
N THR A 56 9.04 -12.44 -13.23
CA THR A 56 8.90 -13.72 -12.53
C THR A 56 10.27 -14.40 -12.38
N SER A 57 11.24 -13.73 -11.74
CA SER A 57 12.28 -14.49 -11.04
C SER A 57 11.58 -15.28 -9.93
N LEU A 58 12.09 -16.44 -9.55
CA LEU A 58 11.56 -17.26 -8.46
C LEU A 58 11.47 -16.41 -7.19
N GLN A 59 10.35 -15.71 -6.97
CA GLN A 59 10.28 -14.72 -5.91
C GLN A 59 10.19 -15.49 -4.60
N ASN A 60 11.31 -15.56 -3.88
CA ASN A 60 11.33 -15.96 -2.48
C ASN A 60 10.56 -14.91 -1.67
N LEU A 61 9.23 -15.00 -1.72
CA LEU A 61 8.29 -14.16 -1.01
C LEU A 61 8.26 -14.56 0.47
N GLY A 62 8.13 -13.58 1.34
CA GLY A 62 8.21 -13.76 2.78
C GLY A 62 9.01 -12.67 3.46
N CYS A 63 9.06 -12.76 4.79
CA CYS A 63 9.94 -11.97 5.63
C CYS A 63 11.27 -12.72 5.85
N TYR A 64 12.40 -12.04 5.66
CA TYR A 64 13.73 -12.63 5.76
C TYR A 64 14.69 -11.74 6.52
N ARG A 65 15.55 -12.37 7.33
CA ARG A 65 16.65 -11.69 8.01
C ARG A 65 17.65 -11.19 6.99
N CYS A 66 18.10 -9.97 7.25
CA CYS A 66 19.30 -9.44 6.67
C CYS A 66 20.53 -10.03 7.38
N LEU A 67 21.65 -10.18 6.68
CA LEU A 67 22.89 -10.65 7.28
C LEU A 67 23.48 -9.52 8.17
N GLY A 68 23.86 -9.84 9.40
CA GLY A 68 24.66 -8.95 10.26
C GLY A 68 23.95 -7.77 10.96
N CYS A 69 22.61 -7.71 11.01
CA CYS A 69 21.92 -6.62 11.71
C CYS A 69 21.40 -7.02 13.09
N VAL A 70 21.72 -6.21 14.10
CA VAL A 70 21.20 -6.35 15.47
C VAL A 70 19.67 -6.33 15.51
N THR A 71 19.03 -5.52 14.66
CA THR A 71 17.56 -5.44 14.61
C THR A 71 16.92 -6.71 14.04
N CYS A 72 17.63 -7.42 13.15
CA CYS A 72 17.17 -8.69 12.58
C CYS A 72 17.08 -9.81 13.64
N GLY A 73 17.64 -9.64 14.85
CA GLY A 73 17.53 -10.59 15.96
C GLY A 73 16.10 -10.83 16.47
N HIS A 74 15.25 -9.80 16.45
CA HIS A 74 13.83 -9.92 16.82
C HIS A 74 12.96 -10.49 15.69
N MET A 75 13.49 -10.55 14.47
CA MET A 75 12.69 -10.83 13.29
C MET A 75 12.48 -12.33 13.12
N ILE A 76 11.24 -12.74 12.97
CA ILE A 76 10.84 -14.10 12.63
C ILE A 76 10.76 -14.19 11.11
N PRO A 77 11.68 -14.93 10.46
CA PRO A 77 11.55 -15.18 9.03
C PRO A 77 10.41 -16.15 8.76
N GLY A 78 9.73 -15.98 7.63
CA GLY A 78 8.60 -16.83 7.27
C GLY A 78 7.88 -16.33 6.02
N LYS A 79 7.14 -17.24 5.37
CA LYS A 79 6.32 -16.90 4.19
C LYS A 79 4.88 -16.58 4.56
N THR A 80 4.48 -16.90 5.78
CA THR A 80 3.12 -16.80 6.27
C THR A 80 3.09 -16.29 7.70
N PHE A 81 1.92 -15.78 8.10
CA PHE A 81 1.59 -15.47 9.49
C PHE A 81 0.14 -15.83 9.78
N SER A 82 -0.17 -16.12 11.03
CA SER A 82 -1.53 -16.46 11.46
C SER A 82 -2.26 -15.26 12.08
N HIS A 83 -3.59 -15.27 11.92
CA HIS A 83 -4.51 -14.48 12.72
C HIS A 83 -4.39 -14.91 14.19
N PRO A 84 -4.29 -13.96 15.15
CA PRO A 84 -4.06 -14.28 16.56
C PRO A 84 -5.19 -15.12 17.18
N HIS A 85 -6.46 -14.85 16.83
CA HIS A 85 -7.62 -15.52 17.42
C HIS A 85 -8.17 -16.71 16.60
N THR A 86 -8.33 -16.57 15.28
CA THR A 86 -8.92 -17.62 14.42
C THR A 86 -7.90 -18.63 13.89
N GLY A 87 -6.60 -18.35 13.99
CA GLY A 87 -5.55 -19.17 13.38
C GLY A 87 -5.47 -19.12 11.85
N THR A 88 -6.33 -18.34 11.17
CA THR A 88 -6.33 -18.18 9.71
C THR A 88 -4.95 -17.78 9.20
N ILE A 89 -4.45 -18.49 8.21
CA ILE A 89 -3.10 -18.28 7.67
C ILE A 89 -3.14 -17.26 6.53
N PHE A 90 -2.27 -16.25 6.59
CA PHE A 90 -2.05 -15.27 5.54
C PHE A 90 -0.67 -15.46 4.90
N HIS A 91 -0.61 -15.38 3.58
CA HIS A 91 0.63 -15.45 2.81
C HIS A 91 1.18 -14.06 2.53
N ILE A 92 2.48 -13.86 2.81
CA ILE A 92 3.19 -12.63 2.52
C ILE A 92 3.47 -12.59 1.00
N ARG A 93 3.00 -11.53 0.34
CA ARG A 93 3.04 -11.38 -1.12
C ARG A 93 4.26 -10.62 -1.65
N HIS A 94 5.19 -10.31 -0.76
CA HIS A 94 6.38 -9.50 -1.05
C HIS A 94 7.62 -10.17 -0.47
N ARG A 95 8.78 -9.89 -1.05
CA ARG A 95 10.05 -10.22 -0.41
C ARG A 95 10.45 -9.09 0.53
N LEU A 96 10.33 -9.30 1.83
CA LEU A 96 10.50 -8.29 2.86
C LEU A 96 11.73 -8.57 3.73
N THR A 97 12.46 -7.51 4.08
CA THR A 97 13.58 -7.55 5.02
C THR A 97 13.52 -6.33 5.93
N CYS A 98 14.50 -6.18 6.84
CA CYS A 98 14.59 -4.99 7.67
C CYS A 98 14.97 -3.71 6.88
N THR A 99 15.41 -3.84 5.62
CA THR A 99 15.75 -2.70 4.76
C THR A 99 14.58 -2.24 3.91
N SER A 100 13.49 -3.01 3.86
CA SER A 100 12.27 -2.63 3.15
C SER A 100 11.61 -1.40 3.79
N ASP A 101 11.15 -0.49 2.93
CA ASP A 101 10.41 0.72 3.28
C ASP A 101 8.92 0.60 2.93
N PHE A 102 8.08 1.51 3.44
CA PHE A 102 6.62 1.49 3.25
C PHE A 102 6.00 0.12 3.59
N VAL A 103 6.43 -0.41 4.73
CA VAL A 103 6.09 -1.75 5.22
C VAL A 103 5.04 -1.66 6.32
N ILE A 104 4.14 -2.64 6.31
CA ILE A 104 3.32 -2.98 7.47
C ILE A 104 4.01 -4.13 8.21
N TYR A 105 4.18 -3.99 9.52
CA TYR A 105 4.82 -4.99 10.36
C TYR A 105 3.92 -5.37 11.53
N LYS A 106 4.12 -6.60 11.99
CA LYS A 106 3.49 -7.20 13.16
C LYS A 106 4.54 -7.35 14.25
N LEU A 107 4.30 -6.76 15.42
CA LEU A 107 5.00 -7.09 16.66
C LEU A 107 4.14 -8.06 17.46
N THR A 108 4.77 -9.07 18.04
CA THR A 108 4.11 -10.05 18.92
C THR A 108 4.80 -10.04 20.26
N CYS A 109 4.01 -9.80 21.30
CA CYS A 109 4.42 -9.84 22.69
C CYS A 109 4.53 -11.30 23.17
N PRO A 110 5.39 -11.63 24.15
CA PRO A 110 5.39 -12.95 24.80
C PRO A 110 4.03 -13.39 25.35
N CYS A 111 3.16 -12.45 25.77
CA CYS A 111 1.80 -12.75 26.24
C CYS A 111 0.80 -13.08 25.11
N GLY A 112 1.24 -13.09 23.84
CA GLY A 112 0.42 -13.40 22.68
C GLY A 112 -0.28 -12.21 22.03
N LEU A 113 -0.35 -11.06 22.72
CA LEU A 113 -0.91 -9.84 22.14
C LEU A 113 -0.05 -9.32 20.99
N THR A 114 -0.72 -8.75 19.99
CA THR A 114 -0.08 -8.29 18.75
C THR A 114 -0.31 -6.80 18.54
N TYR A 115 0.69 -6.14 17.94
CA TYR A 115 0.63 -4.76 17.49
C TYR A 115 0.88 -4.72 15.98
N ILE A 116 0.03 -4.03 15.23
CA ILE A 116 0.28 -3.72 13.82
C ILE A 116 0.72 -2.27 13.72
N GLY A 117 1.83 -2.04 13.02
CA GLY A 117 2.28 -0.70 12.70
C GLY A 117 2.75 -0.58 11.27
N LYS A 118 2.85 0.66 10.79
CA LYS A 118 3.49 1.02 9.52
C LYS A 118 4.81 1.74 9.71
N THR A 119 5.59 1.80 8.63
CA THR A 119 6.71 2.73 8.50
C THR A 119 6.96 3.05 7.02
N ASP A 120 7.19 4.32 6.72
CA ASP A 120 7.65 4.82 5.41
C ASP A 120 9.18 4.85 5.29
N LEU A 121 9.89 4.71 6.41
CA LEU A 121 11.34 4.52 6.49
C LEU A 121 11.69 3.01 6.47
N PRO A 122 12.98 2.64 6.36
CA PRO A 122 13.40 1.26 6.49
C PRO A 122 12.97 0.65 7.83
N LEU A 123 12.39 -0.55 7.80
CA LEU A 123 11.85 -1.22 8.99
C LEU A 123 12.83 -1.29 10.17
N ARG A 124 14.12 -1.47 9.91
CA ARG A 124 15.18 -1.49 10.94
C ARG A 124 15.20 -0.24 11.82
N GLU A 125 14.87 0.93 11.26
CA GLU A 125 14.87 2.20 11.98
C GLU A 125 13.65 2.29 12.90
N ARG A 126 12.48 1.89 12.41
CA ARG A 126 11.27 1.86 13.22
C ARG A 126 11.43 0.93 14.43
N ILE A 127 12.08 -0.21 14.26
CA ILE A 127 12.28 -1.18 15.33
C ILE A 127 13.35 -0.73 16.31
N ARG A 128 14.40 -0.04 15.85
CA ARG A 128 15.35 0.65 16.74
C ARG A 128 14.61 1.64 17.64
N ASN A 129 13.66 2.40 17.09
CA ASN A 129 12.87 3.36 17.86
C ASN A 129 12.00 2.65 18.92
N HIS A 130 11.26 1.59 18.55
CA HIS A 130 10.51 0.77 19.51
C HIS A 130 11.39 0.24 20.66
N ARG A 131 12.58 -0.30 20.33
CA ARG A 131 13.55 -0.78 21.33
C ARG A 131 14.05 0.34 22.25
N SER A 132 14.26 1.53 21.71
CA SER A 132 14.64 2.70 22.51
C SER A 132 13.51 3.10 23.45
N SER A 133 12.28 3.20 22.94
CA SER A 133 11.09 3.53 23.73
C SER A 133 10.86 2.56 24.89
N ILE A 134 11.02 1.25 24.67
CA ILE A 134 10.91 0.25 25.75
C ILE A 134 12.00 0.43 26.81
N ARG A 135 13.26 0.64 26.40
CA ARG A 135 14.36 0.88 27.35
C ARG A 135 14.15 2.15 28.17
N THR A 136 13.73 3.22 27.51
CA THR A 136 13.36 4.50 28.14
C THR A 136 12.22 4.30 29.13
N ALA A 137 11.19 3.53 28.78
CA ALA A 137 10.07 3.23 29.68
C ALA A 137 10.53 2.53 30.97
N TYR A 138 11.45 1.56 30.87
CA TYR A 138 12.00 0.88 32.06
C TYR A 138 12.87 1.77 32.93
N ARG A 139 13.63 2.69 32.31
CA ARG A 139 14.48 3.65 33.01
C ARG A 139 13.64 4.71 33.73
N ASP A 140 12.69 5.30 33.02
CA ASP A 140 11.90 6.45 33.48
C ASP A 140 10.63 6.01 34.23
N LYS A 141 10.35 4.70 34.30
CA LYS A 141 9.17 4.07 34.92
C LYS A 141 7.83 4.60 34.42
N LYS A 142 7.80 5.11 33.18
CA LYS A 142 6.59 5.63 32.53
C LYS A 142 6.68 5.53 31.02
N SER A 143 5.55 5.31 30.34
CA SER A 143 5.42 5.50 28.90
C SER A 143 3.97 5.70 28.48
N GLU A 144 3.76 6.56 27.48
CA GLU A 144 2.46 6.71 26.80
C GLU A 144 2.41 5.91 25.47
N LEU A 145 3.53 5.30 25.06
CA LEU A 145 3.57 4.55 23.81
C LEU A 145 3.02 3.14 24.05
N PRO A 146 2.01 2.65 23.29
CA PRO A 146 1.26 1.45 23.65
C PRO A 146 2.14 0.22 23.90
N VAL A 147 3.09 -0.04 23.00
CA VAL A 147 4.01 -1.18 23.10
C VAL A 147 4.95 -1.03 24.30
N ALA A 148 5.52 0.17 24.52
CA ALA A 148 6.48 0.39 25.61
C ALA A 148 5.79 0.40 26.98
N LYS A 149 4.61 1.01 27.06
CA LYS A 149 3.73 1.00 28.23
C LYS A 149 3.37 -0.43 28.62
N HIS A 150 2.89 -1.23 27.67
CA HIS A 150 2.54 -2.62 27.91
C HIS A 150 3.72 -3.47 28.41
N PHE A 151 4.90 -3.31 27.81
CA PHE A 151 6.10 -4.03 28.25
C PHE A 151 6.48 -3.65 29.69
N LEU A 152 6.42 -2.35 30.01
CA LEU A 152 6.68 -1.85 31.36
C LEU A 152 5.68 -2.43 32.38
N GLU A 153 4.37 -2.32 32.09
CA GLU A 153 3.29 -2.75 32.99
C GLU A 153 3.32 -4.25 33.28
N LEU A 154 3.59 -5.08 32.27
CA LEU A 154 3.64 -6.55 32.44
C LEU A 154 5.05 -7.09 32.71
N GLY A 155 6.07 -6.23 32.83
CA GLY A 155 7.44 -6.67 33.09
C GLY A 155 8.06 -7.54 31.99
N HIS A 156 7.63 -7.36 30.73
CA HIS A 156 8.10 -8.18 29.61
C HIS A 156 9.49 -7.78 29.09
N SER A 157 10.36 -8.76 28.86
CA SER A 157 11.73 -8.48 28.40
C SER A 157 11.78 -8.10 26.92
N LEU A 158 12.53 -7.06 26.57
CA LEU A 158 12.71 -6.60 25.18
C LEU A 158 13.20 -7.74 24.23
N PRO A 159 14.13 -8.63 24.62
CA PRO A 159 14.53 -9.78 23.78
C PRO A 159 13.37 -10.71 23.39
N SER A 160 12.33 -10.82 24.21
CA SER A 160 11.18 -11.68 23.93
C SER A 160 10.22 -11.13 22.86
N MET A 161 10.38 -9.86 22.48
CA MET A 161 9.59 -9.23 21.43
C MET A 161 9.92 -9.84 20.06
N LYS A 162 8.87 -10.29 19.37
CA LYS A 162 8.96 -10.89 18.04
C LYS A 162 8.45 -9.92 16.98
N LEU A 163 9.13 -9.86 15.84
CA LEU A 163 8.83 -8.98 14.72
C LEU A 163 8.63 -9.77 13.43
N MET A 164 7.66 -9.39 12.60
CA MET A 164 7.56 -9.86 11.22
C MET A 164 7.07 -8.71 10.33
N ALA A 165 7.72 -8.53 9.17
CA ALA A 165 7.17 -7.70 8.10
C ALA A 165 6.09 -8.50 7.37
N ILE A 166 4.88 -7.97 7.24
CA ILE A 166 3.71 -8.74 6.76
C ILE A 166 3.18 -8.26 5.41
N ASP A 167 3.40 -6.99 5.06
CA ASP A 167 2.91 -6.40 3.82
C ASP A 167 3.76 -5.18 3.43
N GLN A 168 3.67 -4.74 2.18
CA GLN A 168 4.37 -3.55 1.68
C GLN A 168 3.53 -2.81 0.65
N ILE A 169 3.62 -1.49 0.66
CA ILE A 169 3.05 -0.65 -0.39
C ILE A 169 4.12 -0.43 -1.46
N PRO A 170 4.03 -1.08 -2.63
CA PRO A 170 4.96 -0.83 -3.73
C PRO A 170 4.79 0.60 -4.24
N LEU A 171 5.78 1.08 -4.99
CA LEU A 171 5.69 2.38 -5.63
C LEU A 171 4.46 2.42 -6.56
N PRO A 172 3.54 3.39 -6.40
CA PRO A 172 2.34 3.45 -7.21
C PRO A 172 2.69 3.82 -8.66
N ARG A 173 2.21 3.02 -9.61
CA ARG A 173 2.54 3.18 -11.04
C ARG A 173 1.88 4.41 -11.69
N ARG A 174 0.70 4.81 -11.22
CA ARG A 174 -0.13 5.87 -11.82
C ARG A 174 -0.23 7.12 -10.94
N GLY A 175 0.78 7.34 -10.10
CA GLY A 175 0.71 8.34 -9.04
C GLY A 175 -0.27 7.95 -7.94
N GLY A 176 -0.50 8.88 -7.03
CA GLY A 176 -1.27 8.66 -5.80
C GLY A 176 -0.42 8.81 -4.55
N ASP A 177 -1.07 9.17 -3.45
CA ASP A 177 -0.39 9.36 -2.18
C ASP A 177 -0.04 8.00 -1.53
N ARG A 178 1.22 7.57 -1.71
CA ARG A 178 1.77 6.32 -1.13
C ARG A 178 1.66 6.31 0.39
N LYS A 179 1.72 7.47 1.07
CA LYS A 179 1.56 7.57 2.53
C LYS A 179 0.10 7.36 2.93
N LYS A 180 -0.87 7.91 2.19
CA LYS A 180 -2.30 7.61 2.36
C LYS A 180 -2.58 6.13 2.17
N MET A 181 -2.03 5.50 1.12
CA MET A 181 -2.16 4.05 0.89
C MET A 181 -1.57 3.21 2.03
N LEU A 182 -0.42 3.62 2.57
CA LEU A 182 0.22 2.96 3.71
C LEU A 182 -0.65 3.03 4.98
N LEU A 183 -1.23 4.19 5.28
CA LEU A 183 -2.18 4.36 6.38
C LEU A 183 -3.42 3.48 6.19
N GLN A 184 -4.02 3.47 5.00
CA GLN A 184 -5.18 2.62 4.70
C GLN A 184 -4.86 1.13 4.88
N ARG A 185 -3.66 0.70 4.50
CA ARG A 185 -3.23 -0.70 4.65
C ARG A 185 -2.93 -1.07 6.09
N GLU A 186 -2.37 -0.16 6.88
CA GLU A 186 -2.21 -0.34 8.33
C GLU A 186 -3.58 -0.58 8.99
N LEU A 187 -4.58 0.26 8.67
CA LEU A 187 -5.94 0.11 9.18
C LEU A 187 -6.58 -1.21 8.76
N PHE A 188 -6.40 -1.60 7.50
CA PHE A 188 -6.87 -2.88 7.00
C PHE A 188 -6.35 -4.03 7.87
N TRP A 189 -5.04 -4.05 8.18
CA TRP A 189 -4.44 -5.12 8.99
C TRP A 189 -4.82 -5.04 10.46
N ILE A 190 -4.93 -3.84 11.06
CA ILE A 190 -5.43 -3.68 12.43
C ILE A 190 -6.84 -4.27 12.57
N ARG A 191 -7.74 -3.98 11.62
CA ARG A 191 -9.11 -4.51 11.62
C ARG A 191 -9.14 -6.01 11.34
N THR A 192 -8.37 -6.46 10.36
CA THR A 192 -8.32 -7.88 9.94
C THR A 192 -7.78 -8.78 11.04
N LEU A 193 -6.81 -8.31 11.82
CA LEU A 193 -6.17 -9.08 12.88
C LEU A 193 -6.69 -8.74 14.28
N GLN A 194 -7.67 -7.84 14.39
CA GLN A 194 -8.31 -7.40 15.63
C GLN A 194 -7.33 -6.98 16.72
N THR A 195 -6.29 -6.22 16.36
CA THR A 195 -5.18 -5.90 17.27
C THR A 195 -5.42 -4.70 18.18
N VAL A 196 -6.67 -4.23 18.28
CA VAL A 196 -7.05 -3.12 19.17
C VAL A 196 -7.20 -3.63 20.60
N TYR A 197 -6.75 -2.85 21.58
CA TYR A 197 -6.94 -3.14 22.99
C TYR A 197 -8.43 -3.35 23.32
N PRO A 198 -8.81 -4.40 24.07
CA PRO A 198 -7.94 -5.29 24.87
C PRO A 198 -7.40 -6.52 24.12
N ASN A 199 -7.85 -6.80 22.90
CA ASN A 199 -7.46 -8.00 22.14
C ASN A 199 -6.07 -7.90 21.49
N GLY A 200 -5.51 -6.70 21.44
CA GLY A 200 -4.13 -6.45 21.03
C GLY A 200 -3.56 -5.19 21.66
N LEU A 201 -2.50 -4.65 21.05
CA LEU A 201 -1.70 -3.55 21.59
C LEU A 201 -1.95 -2.20 20.88
N ASN A 202 -2.76 -2.16 19.82
CA ASN A 202 -3.14 -0.90 19.20
C ASN A 202 -4.20 -0.22 20.07
N GLU A 203 -4.06 1.08 20.38
CA GLU A 203 -5.04 1.77 21.22
C GLU A 203 -6.34 2.09 20.47
N LYS A 204 -6.22 2.88 19.40
CA LYS A 204 -7.34 3.32 18.56
C LYS A 204 -6.84 3.52 17.14
N TYR A 205 -7.78 3.57 16.20
CA TYR A 205 -7.49 3.86 14.82
C TYR A 205 -8.50 4.86 14.25
N SER A 206 -8.07 5.74 13.34
CA SER A 206 -8.94 6.73 12.69
C SER A 206 -9.31 6.29 11.28
N LEU A 207 -10.60 6.37 10.93
CA LEU A 207 -11.08 6.15 9.57
C LEU A 207 -11.00 7.41 8.69
N SER A 208 -10.49 8.53 9.22
CA SER A 208 -10.36 9.79 8.46
C SER A 208 -9.50 9.67 7.20
N VAL A 209 -8.67 8.63 7.09
CA VAL A 209 -7.88 8.36 5.86
C VAL A 209 -8.75 7.91 4.67
N PHE A 210 -10.01 7.56 4.89
CA PHE A 210 -10.95 7.20 3.82
C PHE A 210 -11.88 8.35 3.44
N LEU A 211 -11.84 9.45 4.21
CA LEU A 211 -12.47 10.72 3.86
C LEU A 211 -11.51 11.52 2.95
#